data_AF-A0A1H0AU94-F1
#
_entry.id   AF-A0A1H0AU94-F1
#
_cell.length_a   1.000
_cell.length_b   1.000
_cell.length_c   1.000
_cell.angle_alpha   90.00
_cell.angle_beta   90.00
_cell.angle_gamma   90.00
#
_symmetry.space_group_name_H-M   'P 1'
#
loop_
_entity.id
_entity.type
_entity.pdbx_description
1 polymer ?
#
loop_
_entity_poly.entity_id
_entity_poly.type
_entity_poly.pdbx_seq_one_letter_code
_entity_poly.pdbx_strand_id
1 'polypeptide(L)'
;MKTNVSLLICLVSMLLLSCKNEKKEQFIAEIPHHTKLISNKEETLKLWKKAIHEGDFKAYGEISNAYLLHSQMYELYYYALIMANKYKCPQAYYHLFMIMNDQVTIDGLSLYSNDEATKNMALYYLLKSKELGYTQAQFEIDEVFGKNKPIPASSYYLKEVPK
;
A
#
# COMPACT_ATOMS: atom_id res chain seq x y z
N MET A 1 -42.80 -59.24 26.12
CA MET A 1 -42.44 -57.83 26.43
C MET A 1 -40.93 -57.52 26.40
N LYS A 2 -40.02 -58.50 26.22
CA LYS A 2 -38.56 -58.25 26.20
C LYS A 2 -37.98 -57.98 24.80
N THR A 3 -38.66 -58.40 23.73
CA THR A 3 -38.19 -58.27 22.34
C THR A 3 -38.29 -56.83 21.81
N ASN A 4 -39.32 -56.08 22.21
CA ASN A 4 -39.54 -54.70 21.73
C ASN A 4 -38.56 -53.69 22.33
N VAL A 5 -38.09 -53.93 23.56
CA VAL A 5 -37.08 -53.08 24.22
C VAL A 5 -35.71 -53.27 23.58
N SER A 6 -35.34 -54.50 23.21
CA SER A 6 -34.08 -54.79 22.52
C SER A 6 -34.04 -54.21 21.10
N LEU A 7 -35.17 -54.19 20.39
CA LEU A 7 -35.26 -53.60 19.06
C LEU A 7 -35.11 -52.06 19.10
N LEU A 8 -35.70 -51.44 20.13
CA LEU A 8 -35.64 -49.99 20.34
C LEU A 8 -34.23 -49.51 20.70
N ILE A 9 -33.49 -50.30 21.49
CA ILE A 9 -32.08 -50.01 21.86
C ILE A 9 -31.15 -50.12 20.64
N CYS A 10 -31.38 -51.07 19.74
CA CYS A 10 -30.63 -51.19 18.48
C CYS A 10 -30.93 -50.03 17.50
N LEU A 11 -32.17 -49.52 17.47
CA LEU A 11 -32.55 -48.38 16.63
C LEU A 11 -31.95 -47.05 17.11
N VAL A 12 -31.86 -46.85 18.42
CA VAL A 12 -31.28 -45.63 19.01
C VAL A 12 -29.75 -45.60 18.87
N SER A 13 -29.09 -46.76 18.88
CA SER A 13 -27.63 -46.84 18.70
C SER A 13 -27.18 -46.57 17.26
N MET A 14 -28.01 -46.83 16.24
CA MET A 14 -27.70 -46.44 14.85
C MET A 14 -27.80 -44.92 14.61
N LEU A 15 -28.53 -44.18 15.45
CA LEU A 15 -28.67 -42.72 15.32
C LEU A 15 -27.45 -41.94 15.86
N LEU A 16 -26.61 -42.56 16.70
CA LEU A 16 -25.44 -41.92 17.30
C LEU A 16 -24.14 -42.09 16.49
N LEU A 17 -24.14 -42.89 15.42
CA LEU A 17 -22.98 -43.09 14.55
C LEU A 17 -22.92 -42.11 13.37
N SER A 18 -23.88 -41.20 13.24
CA SER A 18 -23.87 -40.15 12.21
C SER A 18 -23.10 -38.90 12.67
N CYS A 19 -21.87 -39.09 13.16
CA CYS A 19 -20.88 -38.02 13.15
C CYS A 19 -20.37 -37.91 11.72
N LYS A 20 -20.95 -36.98 10.95
CA LYS A 20 -20.32 -36.52 9.71
C LYS A 20 -18.91 -36.04 10.06
N ASN A 21 -17.89 -36.76 9.60
CA ASN A 21 -16.56 -36.18 9.42
C ASN A 21 -16.70 -35.06 8.40
N GLU A 22 -17.02 -33.85 8.86
CA GLU A 22 -16.72 -32.66 8.10
C GLU A 22 -15.20 -32.68 7.93
N LYS A 23 -14.77 -33.05 6.73
CA LYS A 23 -13.41 -32.75 6.29
C LYS A 23 -13.29 -31.24 6.48
N LYS A 24 -12.57 -30.81 7.51
CA LYS A 24 -12.05 -29.45 7.55
C LYS A 24 -11.21 -29.33 6.30
N GLU A 25 -11.76 -28.71 5.25
CA GLU A 25 -10.93 -28.17 4.19
C GLU A 25 -9.90 -27.32 4.90
N GLN A 26 -8.66 -27.78 4.85
CA GLN A 26 -7.54 -27.03 5.36
C GLN A 26 -7.46 -25.80 4.44
N PHE A 27 -8.02 -24.69 4.90
CA PHE A 27 -7.95 -23.42 4.18
C PHE A 27 -6.48 -23.02 4.12
N ILE A 28 -5.81 -23.38 3.03
CA ILE A 28 -4.49 -22.85 2.73
C ILE A 28 -4.76 -21.41 2.30
N ALA A 29 -4.61 -20.48 3.24
CA ALA A 29 -4.70 -19.06 2.93
C ALA A 29 -3.67 -18.75 1.84
N GLU A 30 -4.13 -18.33 0.67
CA GLU A 30 -3.25 -17.93 -0.42
C GLU A 30 -2.44 -16.71 0.05
N ILE A 31 -1.12 -16.77 -0.11
CA ILE A 31 -0.25 -15.66 0.27
C ILE A 31 -0.55 -14.49 -0.67
N PRO A 32 -0.89 -13.30 -0.15
CA PRO A 32 -1.18 -12.14 -0.99
C PRO A 32 -0.02 -11.82 -1.95
N HIS A 33 -0.35 -11.35 -3.16
CA HIS A 33 0.65 -11.05 -4.19
C HIS A 33 1.76 -10.09 -3.70
N HIS A 34 1.40 -9.04 -2.96
CA HIS A 34 2.37 -8.07 -2.44
C HIS A 34 3.38 -8.72 -1.48
N THR A 35 2.93 -9.66 -0.64
CA THR A 35 3.78 -10.44 0.27
C THR A 35 4.71 -11.37 -0.50
N LYS A 36 4.19 -12.03 -1.54
CA LYS A 36 5.01 -12.88 -2.43
C LYS A 36 6.05 -12.05 -3.19
N LEU A 37 5.70 -10.84 -3.62
CA LEU A 37 6.59 -9.96 -4.36
C LEU A 37 7.75 -9.47 -3.48
N ILE A 38 7.47 -8.93 -2.29
CA ILE A 38 8.50 -8.42 -1.37
C ILE A 38 9.45 -9.51 -0.88
N SER A 39 8.94 -10.73 -0.69
CA SER A 39 9.79 -11.87 -0.32
C SER A 39 10.64 -12.42 -1.48
N ASN A 40 10.31 -12.06 -2.72
CA ASN A 40 11.07 -12.44 -3.91
C ASN A 40 12.02 -11.32 -4.35
N LYS A 41 13.28 -11.42 -3.90
CA LYS A 41 14.33 -10.44 -4.22
C LYS A 41 14.62 -10.32 -5.73
N GLU A 42 14.56 -11.42 -6.47
CA GLU A 42 14.84 -11.42 -7.91
C GLU A 42 13.77 -10.65 -8.69
N GLU A 43 12.50 -10.94 -8.42
CA GLU A 43 11.39 -10.26 -9.09
C GLU A 43 11.31 -8.78 -8.67
N THR A 44 11.52 -8.48 -7.38
CA THR A 44 11.61 -7.10 -6.88
C THR A 44 12.71 -6.32 -7.61
N LEU A 45 13.91 -6.88 -7.72
CA LEU A 45 15.04 -6.25 -8.43
C LEU A 45 14.73 -6.03 -9.91
N LYS A 46 14.04 -6.98 -10.55
CA LYS A 46 13.65 -6.88 -11.96
C LYS A 46 12.63 -5.75 -12.18
N LEU A 47 11.62 -5.61 -11.31
CA LEU A 47 10.67 -4.50 -11.38
C LEU A 47 11.36 -3.17 -11.12
N TRP A 48 12.24 -3.08 -10.13
CA TRP A 48 13.01 -1.86 -9.88
C TRP A 48 13.92 -1.49 -11.05
N LYS A 49 14.57 -2.45 -11.71
CA LYS A 49 15.37 -2.17 -12.91
C LYS A 49 14.53 -1.55 -14.02
N LYS A 50 13.34 -2.09 -14.31
CA LYS A 50 12.42 -1.52 -15.30
C LYS A 50 11.98 -0.11 -14.91
N ALA A 51 11.56 0.09 -13.67
CA ALA A 51 11.15 1.41 -13.19
C ALA A 51 12.32 2.41 -13.29
N ILE A 52 13.46 2.10 -12.67
CA ILE A 52 14.56 3.06 -12.47
C ILE A 52 15.38 3.28 -13.75
N HIS A 53 15.61 2.27 -14.58
CA HIS A 53 16.41 2.42 -15.80
C HIS A 53 15.59 2.80 -17.03
N GLU A 54 14.35 2.35 -17.12
CA GLU A 54 13.51 2.51 -18.33
C GLU A 54 12.35 3.50 -18.11
N GLY A 55 12.07 3.87 -16.86
CA GLY A 55 10.94 4.75 -16.54
C GLY A 55 9.59 4.04 -16.59
N ASP A 56 9.54 2.71 -16.42
CA ASP A 56 8.31 1.94 -16.47
C ASP A 56 7.40 2.26 -15.26
N PHE A 57 6.33 3.02 -15.51
CA PHE A 57 5.36 3.42 -14.48
C PHE A 57 4.54 2.25 -13.94
N LYS A 58 4.27 1.23 -14.77
CA LYS A 58 3.52 0.06 -14.32
C LYS A 58 4.38 -0.78 -13.38
N ALA A 59 5.64 -1.00 -13.75
CA ALA A 59 6.60 -1.68 -12.88
C ALA A 59 6.77 -0.93 -11.56
N TYR A 60 6.92 0.40 -11.62
CA TYR A 60 6.94 1.25 -10.42
C TYR A 60 5.70 1.07 -9.56
N GLY A 61 4.50 1.21 -10.14
CA GLY A 61 3.24 1.10 -9.40
C GLY A 61 3.07 -0.26 -8.72
N GLU A 62 3.47 -1.34 -9.39
CA GLU A 62 3.40 -2.70 -8.84
C GLU A 62 4.30 -2.86 -7.61
N ILE A 63 5.59 -2.56 -7.73
CA ILE A 63 6.52 -2.77 -6.63
C ILE A 63 6.36 -1.74 -5.51
N SER A 64 6.09 -0.47 -5.84
CA SER A 64 5.90 0.57 -4.83
C SER A 64 4.66 0.33 -3.97
N ASN A 65 3.57 -0.18 -4.54
CA ASN A 65 2.39 -0.57 -3.75
C ASN A 65 2.72 -1.67 -2.75
N ALA A 66 3.57 -2.64 -3.13
CA ALA A 66 4.00 -3.67 -2.20
C ALA A 66 4.88 -3.09 -1.07
N TYR A 67 5.76 -2.14 -1.38
CA TYR A 67 6.55 -1.43 -0.37
C TYR A 67 5.66 -0.65 0.62
N LEU A 68 4.65 0.07 0.12
CA LEU A 68 3.68 0.79 0.95
C LEU A 68 2.95 -0.14 1.92
N LEU A 69 2.46 -1.30 1.42
CA LEU A 69 1.73 -2.28 2.23
C LEU A 69 2.60 -2.99 3.28
N HIS A 70 3.91 -2.98 3.10
CA HIS A 70 4.88 -3.56 4.03
C HIS A 70 5.65 -2.51 4.85
N SER A 71 5.18 -1.26 4.87
CA SER A 71 5.78 -0.15 5.62
C SER A 71 7.27 0.10 5.32
N GLN A 72 7.70 -0.17 4.07
CA GLN A 72 9.08 0.06 3.61
C GLN A 72 9.25 1.47 3.02
N MET A 73 8.66 2.47 3.69
CA MET A 73 8.55 3.86 3.21
C MET A 73 9.91 4.55 3.02
N TYR A 74 10.87 4.29 3.91
CA TYR A 74 12.18 4.93 3.87
C TYR A 74 13.01 4.51 2.64
N GLU A 75 12.92 3.24 2.23
CA GLU A 75 13.59 2.77 1.00
C GLU A 75 12.84 3.29 -0.22
N LEU A 76 11.49 3.27 -0.17
CA LEU A 76 10.64 3.77 -1.25
C LEU A 76 10.92 5.24 -1.58
N TYR A 77 11.33 6.06 -0.59
CA TYR A 77 11.68 7.47 -0.80
C TYR A 77 12.66 7.66 -1.96
N TYR A 78 13.74 6.89 -2.01
CA TYR A 78 14.78 7.05 -3.03
C TYR A 78 14.28 6.67 -4.42
N TYR A 79 13.51 5.58 -4.53
CA TYR A 79 12.93 5.18 -5.81
C TYR A 79 11.87 6.18 -6.29
N ALA A 80 11.00 6.64 -5.38
CA ALA A 80 9.98 7.63 -5.68
C ALA A 80 10.60 8.95 -6.13
N LEU A 81 11.71 9.39 -5.50
CA LEU A 81 12.44 10.59 -5.88
C LEU A 81 12.97 10.50 -7.32
N ILE A 82 13.57 9.37 -7.70
CA ILE A 82 14.05 9.14 -9.06
C ILE A 82 12.88 9.16 -10.04
N MET A 83 11.81 8.43 -9.76
CA MET A 83 10.66 8.31 -10.66
C MET A 83 9.91 9.63 -10.85
N ALA A 84 9.76 10.41 -9.77
CA ALA A 84 9.16 11.73 -9.82
C ALA A 84 10.06 12.70 -10.63
N ASN A 85 11.34 12.79 -10.30
CA ASN A 85 12.20 13.83 -10.87
C ASN A 85 12.67 13.51 -12.29
N LYS A 86 13.11 12.27 -12.55
CA LYS A 86 13.66 11.86 -13.85
C LYS A 86 12.57 11.58 -14.87
N TYR A 87 11.55 10.82 -14.48
CA TYR A 87 10.53 10.34 -15.42
C TYR A 87 9.19 11.05 -15.32
N LYS A 88 9.02 11.98 -14.36
CA LYS A 88 7.77 12.70 -14.13
C LYS A 88 6.58 11.75 -13.85
N CYS A 89 6.84 10.65 -13.14
CA CYS A 89 5.82 9.68 -12.78
C CYS A 89 4.79 10.31 -11.82
N PRO A 90 3.49 10.42 -12.20
CA PRO A 90 2.47 11.07 -11.38
C PRO A 90 2.29 10.38 -10.01
N GLN A 91 2.29 9.04 -10.00
CA GLN A 91 2.17 8.24 -8.77
C GLN A 91 3.37 8.46 -7.83
N ALA A 92 4.58 8.61 -8.38
CA ALA A 92 5.77 8.81 -7.57
C ALA A 92 5.76 10.17 -6.85
N TYR A 93 5.25 11.22 -7.51
CA TYR A 93 5.00 12.49 -6.86
C TYR A 93 4.03 12.34 -5.67
N TYR A 94 2.95 11.59 -5.83
CA TYR A 94 2.03 11.33 -4.71
C TYR A 94 2.70 10.53 -3.57
N HIS A 95 3.50 9.52 -3.89
CA HIS A 95 4.23 8.74 -2.88
C HIS A 95 5.20 9.61 -2.07
N LEU A 96 5.89 10.57 -2.70
CA LEU A 96 6.74 11.51 -1.97
C LEU A 96 5.93 12.38 -1.00
N PHE A 97 4.75 12.86 -1.40
CA PHE A 97 3.85 13.56 -0.47
C PHE A 97 3.48 12.70 0.75
N MET A 98 3.10 11.44 0.53
CA MET A 98 2.74 10.54 1.62
C MET A 98 3.93 10.30 2.56
N ILE A 99 5.09 9.95 2.02
CA ILE A 99 6.30 9.66 2.79
C ILE A 99 6.74 10.88 3.61
N MET A 100 6.64 12.09 3.05
CA MET A 100 7.06 13.32 3.74
C MET A 100 6.09 13.76 4.84
N ASN A 101 4.84 13.30 4.82
CA ASN A 101 3.87 13.57 5.89
C ASN A 101 3.77 12.43 6.91
N ASP A 102 4.44 11.31 6.66
CA ASP A 102 4.44 10.17 7.58
C ASP A 102 5.27 10.47 8.84
N GLN A 103 4.84 9.93 9.97
CA GLN A 103 5.52 10.05 11.26
C GLN A 103 6.23 8.73 11.58
N VAL A 104 7.42 8.57 11.02
CA VAL A 104 8.18 7.31 11.14
C VAL A 104 9.15 7.37 12.31
N THR A 105 9.35 6.25 12.99
CA THR A 105 10.44 6.06 13.97
C THR A 105 11.33 4.92 13.51
N ILE A 106 12.63 5.17 13.36
CA ILE A 106 13.64 4.17 12.98
C ILE A 106 14.62 4.05 14.13
N ASP A 107 14.73 2.84 14.71
CA ASP A 107 15.64 2.56 15.82
C ASP A 107 15.50 3.56 17.00
N GLY A 108 14.26 4.00 17.27
CA GLY A 108 13.95 5.00 18.31
C GLY A 108 14.14 6.46 17.91
N LEU A 109 14.65 6.73 16.71
CA LEU A 109 14.77 8.07 16.14
C LEU A 109 13.49 8.47 15.41
N SER A 110 12.81 9.51 15.88
CA SER A 110 11.66 10.09 15.18
C SER A 110 12.14 10.87 13.95
N LEU A 111 11.65 10.46 12.78
CA LEU A 111 11.90 11.07 11.49
C LEU A 111 10.59 11.71 11.02
N TYR A 112 10.33 12.91 11.51
CA TYR A 112 9.21 13.73 11.09
C TYR A 112 9.66 15.19 11.07
N SER A 113 9.37 15.89 9.98
CA SER A 113 9.59 17.34 9.93
C SER A 113 8.32 18.04 9.50
N ASN A 114 7.94 19.05 10.28
CA ASN A 114 6.78 19.90 10.03
C ASN A 114 7.19 21.37 9.86
N ASP A 115 8.47 21.62 9.57
CA ASP A 115 8.94 22.93 9.18
C ASP A 115 8.29 23.36 7.85
N GLU A 116 8.29 24.66 7.61
CA GLU A 116 7.63 25.26 6.45
C GLU A 116 8.23 24.77 5.12
N ALA A 117 9.54 24.57 5.02
CA ALA A 117 10.18 24.12 3.80
C ALA A 117 9.78 22.67 3.46
N THR A 118 9.77 21.78 4.46
CA THR A 118 9.32 20.39 4.29
C THR A 118 7.84 20.32 3.90
N LYS A 119 6.98 21.11 4.56
CA LYS A 119 5.55 21.21 4.23
C LYS A 119 5.33 21.69 2.80
N ASN A 120 6.02 22.76 2.40
CA ASN A 120 5.92 23.31 1.05
C ASN A 120 6.38 22.28 0.00
N MET A 121 7.46 21.55 0.26
CA MET A 121 7.91 20.48 -0.64
C MET A 121 6.89 19.33 -0.75
N ALA A 122 6.27 18.91 0.35
CA ALA A 122 5.22 17.89 0.31
C ALA A 122 4.00 18.38 -0.50
N LEU A 123 3.55 19.63 -0.28
CA LEU A 123 2.43 20.23 -1.03
C LEU A 123 2.74 20.40 -2.51
N TYR A 124 3.98 20.76 -2.86
CA TYR A 124 4.46 20.75 -4.24
C TYR A 124 4.24 19.37 -4.86
N TYR A 125 4.68 18.30 -4.20
CA TYR A 125 4.56 16.94 -4.72
C TYR A 125 3.10 16.48 -4.85
N LEU A 126 2.24 16.77 -3.86
CA LEU A 126 0.81 16.46 -3.95
C LEU A 126 0.17 17.12 -5.18
N LEU A 127 0.36 18.43 -5.32
CA LEU A 127 -0.23 19.18 -6.43
C LEU A 127 0.39 18.79 -7.76
N LYS A 128 1.69 18.45 -7.79
CA LYS A 128 2.34 18.00 -9.01
C LYS A 128 1.78 16.66 -9.49
N SER A 129 1.48 15.75 -8.58
CA SER A 129 0.83 14.48 -8.92
C SER A 129 -0.52 14.69 -9.63
N LYS A 130 -1.33 15.64 -9.13
CA LYS A 130 -2.62 16.01 -9.71
C LYS A 130 -2.48 16.67 -11.07
N GLU A 131 -1.56 17.63 -11.21
CA GLU A 131 -1.29 18.29 -12.49
C GLU A 131 -0.89 17.29 -13.59
N LEU A 132 -0.24 16.19 -13.20
CA LEU A 132 0.16 15.10 -14.09
C LEU A 132 -0.91 14.00 -14.23
N GLY A 133 -2.09 14.19 -13.65
CA GLY A 133 -3.26 13.32 -13.84
C GLY A 133 -3.40 12.16 -12.85
N TYR A 134 -2.70 12.17 -11.72
CA TYR A 134 -2.86 11.12 -10.71
C TYR A 134 -4.14 11.29 -9.88
N THR A 135 -5.20 10.58 -10.26
CA THR A 135 -6.54 10.75 -9.66
C THR A 135 -6.66 10.26 -8.23
N GLN A 136 -5.83 9.32 -7.80
CA GLN A 136 -5.88 8.81 -6.41
C GLN A 136 -5.45 9.86 -5.37
N ALA A 137 -4.73 10.91 -5.78
CA ALA A 137 -4.39 12.02 -4.89
C ALA A 137 -5.58 12.93 -4.55
N GLN A 138 -6.74 12.77 -5.19
CA GLN A 138 -7.86 13.70 -5.05
C GLN A 138 -8.41 13.75 -3.61
N PHE A 139 -8.42 12.62 -2.91
CA PHE A 139 -8.86 12.58 -1.51
C PHE A 139 -8.02 13.52 -0.64
N GLU A 140 -6.70 13.36 -0.69
CA GLU A 140 -5.74 14.20 0.05
C GLU A 140 -5.81 15.68 -0.35
N ILE A 141 -6.05 15.95 -1.64
CA ILE A 141 -6.24 17.32 -2.13
C ILE A 141 -7.49 17.95 -1.52
N ASP A 142 -8.59 17.20 -1.45
CA ASP A 142 -9.83 17.68 -0.86
C ASP A 142 -9.67 17.89 0.65
N GLU A 143 -8.89 17.06 1.35
CA GLU A 143 -8.58 17.24 2.78
C GLU A 143 -7.71 18.47 3.03
N VAL A 144 -6.66 18.68 2.24
CA VAL A 144 -5.71 19.79 2.43
C VAL A 144 -6.30 21.14 2.01
N PHE A 145 -6.97 21.19 0.84
CA PHE A 145 -7.40 22.45 0.24
C PHE A 145 -8.90 22.72 0.38
N GLY A 146 -9.68 21.71 0.79
CA GLY A 146 -11.13 21.76 0.81
C GLY A 146 -11.74 21.44 -0.55
N LYS A 147 -12.78 20.61 -0.54
CA LYS A 147 -13.53 20.22 -1.73
C LYS A 147 -14.08 21.42 -2.50
N ASN A 148 -13.94 21.41 -3.82
CA ASN A 148 -14.42 22.43 -4.76
C ASN A 148 -13.84 23.86 -4.55
N LYS A 149 -12.75 24.02 -3.80
CA LYS A 149 -12.08 25.31 -3.65
C LYS A 149 -11.03 25.54 -4.74
N PRO A 150 -10.68 26.80 -5.06
CA PRO A 150 -9.53 27.10 -5.90
C PRO A 150 -8.25 26.54 -5.27
N ILE A 151 -7.46 25.82 -6.07
CA ILE A 151 -6.20 25.19 -5.63
C ILE A 151 -5.06 25.86 -6.39
N PRO A 152 -4.00 26.33 -5.72
CA PRO A 152 -2.83 26.90 -6.40
C PRO A 152 -2.12 25.86 -7.27
N ALA A 153 -1.34 26.32 -8.24
CA ALA A 153 -0.44 25.44 -8.98
C ALA A 153 0.69 24.94 -8.05
N SER A 154 1.23 23.75 -8.33
CA SER A 154 2.37 23.16 -7.61
C SER A 154 3.54 24.14 -7.48
N SER A 155 3.84 24.87 -8.56
CA SER A 155 4.91 25.88 -8.61
C SER A 155 4.82 27.00 -7.57
N TYR A 156 3.65 27.24 -6.98
CA TYR A 156 3.49 28.17 -5.85
C TYR A 156 4.40 27.77 -4.69
N TYR A 157 4.49 26.48 -4.39
CA TYR A 157 5.23 25.93 -3.25
C TYR A 157 6.73 25.72 -3.50
N LEU A 158 7.23 26.00 -4.72
CA LEU A 158 8.67 25.99 -5.01
C LEU A 158 9.38 27.30 -4.63
N LYS A 159 8.63 28.39 -4.42
CA LYS A 159 9.19 29.76 -4.30
C LYS A 159 9.85 30.06 -2.95
N GLU A 160 9.70 29.17 -1.97
CA GLU A 160 10.04 29.42 -0.56
C GLU A 160 11.27 28.64 -0.06
N VAL A 161 12.09 28.00 -0.92
CA VAL A 161 13.35 27.42 -0.43
C VAL A 161 14.34 28.56 -0.23
N PRO A 162 14.68 28.94 1.03
CA PRO A 162 15.63 30.02 1.27
C PRO A 162 16.99 29.61 0.70
N LYS A 163 17.67 30.56 0.05
CA LYS A 163 19.06 30.38 -0.39
C LYS A 163 20.01 30.37 0.79
#